data_AF-A0AAU4LIS3-F1
#
_entry.id   AF-A0AAU4LIS3-F1
#
_cell.length_a   1.000
_cell.length_b   1.000
_cell.length_c   1.000
_cell.angle_alpha   90.00
_cell.angle_beta   90.00
_cell.angle_gamma   90.00
#
_symmetry.space_group_name_H-M   'P 1'
#
loop_
_entity.id
_entity.type
_entity.pdbx_description
1 polymer ?
#
loop_
_entity_poly.entity_id
_entity_poly.type
_entity_poly.pdbx_seq_one_letter_code
_entity_poly.pdbx_strand_id
1 'polypeptide(L)'
;MFGRLGAPEIILILLVVVLLFGAKRLPDMARSFGQSLRILKSETKAMQKDDADEPPTAHATAAHQLASESRHTAPEAYTSHRR
;
A
#
# COMPACT_ATOMS: atom_id res chain seq x y z
N MET A 1 40.40 -2.93 13.92
CA MET A 1 40.46 -3.08 12.45
C MET A 1 39.09 -3.47 11.85
N PHE A 2 37.99 -2.82 12.29
CA PHE A 2 36.62 -3.11 11.81
C PHE A 2 35.83 -1.84 11.42
N GLY A 3 36.51 -0.70 11.28
CA GLY A 3 35.89 0.61 11.04
C GLY A 3 35.80 1.02 9.57
N ARG A 4 35.90 0.08 8.62
CA ARG A 4 35.84 0.36 7.18
C ARG A 4 34.75 -0.44 6.46
N LEU A 5 33.65 -0.79 7.15
CA LEU A 5 32.39 -1.03 6.44
C LEU A 5 31.95 0.31 5.87
N GLY A 6 32.59 0.71 4.78
CA GLY A 6 32.32 1.96 4.11
C GLY A 6 31.17 1.79 3.13
N ALA A 7 30.85 2.89 2.46
CA ALA A 7 29.97 2.87 1.30
C ALA A 7 30.30 1.75 0.27
N PRO A 8 31.57 1.40 -0.05
CA PRO A 8 31.84 0.40 -1.07
C PRO A 8 31.40 -1.02 -0.68
N GLU A 9 31.56 -1.45 0.56
CA GLU A 9 31.12 -2.79 1.01
C GLU A 9 29.59 -2.92 0.94
N ILE A 10 28.86 -1.87 1.33
CA ILE A 10 27.39 -1.84 1.24
C ILE A 10 26.94 -1.94 -0.22
N ILE A 11 27.60 -1.22 -1.14
CA ILE A 11 27.31 -1.28 -2.57
C ILE A 11 27.55 -2.68 -3.12
N LEU A 12 28.64 -3.35 -2.69
CA LEU A 12 28.97 -4.70 -3.15
C LEU A 12 27.93 -5.73 -2.67
N ILE A 13 27.47 -5.63 -1.42
CA ILE A 13 26.38 -6.47 -0.91
C ILE A 13 25.08 -6.20 -1.68
N LEU A 14 24.72 -4.93 -1.90
CA LEU A 14 23.54 -4.57 -2.67
C LEU A 14 23.59 -5.12 -4.10
N LEU A 15 24.77 -5.09 -4.73
CA LEU A 15 24.97 -5.65 -6.07
C LEU A 15 24.69 -7.15 -6.09
N VAL A 16 25.21 -7.90 -5.11
CA VAL A 16 24.95 -9.34 -4.98
C VAL A 16 23.45 -9.61 -4.77
N VAL A 17 22.79 -8.87 -3.89
CA VAL A 17 21.34 -9.00 -3.65
C VAL A 17 20.55 -8.70 -4.94
N VAL A 18 20.91 -7.66 -5.68
CA VAL A 18 20.26 -7.33 -6.95
C VAL A 18 20.50 -8.41 -8.01
N LEU A 19 21.65 -9.08 -8.03
CA LEU A 19 21.91 -10.19 -8.95
C LEU A 19 21.06 -11.43 -8.59
N LEU A 20 20.89 -11.74 -7.30
CA LEU A 20 20.12 -12.89 -6.83
C LEU A 20 18.60 -12.70 -7.01
N PHE A 21 18.09 -11.53 -6.63
CA PHE A 21 16.65 -11.24 -6.65
C PHE A 21 16.20 -10.53 -7.93
N GLY A 22 17.10 -9.81 -8.61
CA GLY A 22 16.80 -9.00 -9.79
C GLY A 22 16.42 -7.55 -9.44
N ALA A 23 16.81 -6.60 -10.29
CA ALA A 23 16.57 -5.16 -10.11
C ALA A 23 15.08 -4.78 -10.00
N LYS A 24 14.17 -5.60 -10.55
CA LYS A 24 12.72 -5.36 -10.49
C LYS A 24 12.05 -5.94 -9.24
N ARG A 25 12.61 -6.99 -8.61
CA ARG A 25 11.99 -7.67 -7.45
C ARG A 25 12.29 -6.99 -6.13
N LEU A 26 13.49 -6.43 -5.98
CA LEU A 26 13.87 -5.69 -4.78
C LEU A 26 12.94 -4.49 -4.48
N PRO A 27 12.64 -3.59 -5.43
CA PRO A 27 11.70 -2.49 -5.18
C PRO A 27 10.26 -2.95 -5.01
N ASP A 28 9.85 -4.03 -5.69
CA ASP A 28 8.50 -4.58 -5.61
C ASP A 28 8.22 -5.17 -4.21
N MET A 29 9.15 -5.99 -3.71
CA MET A 29 9.13 -6.50 -2.33
C MET A 29 9.19 -5.35 -1.32
N ALA A 30 10.10 -4.39 -1.49
CA ALA A 30 10.20 -3.25 -0.58
C ALA A 30 8.90 -2.42 -0.52
N ARG A 31 8.19 -2.26 -1.64
CA ARG A 31 6.90 -1.54 -1.70
C ARG A 31 5.81 -2.28 -0.93
N SER A 32 5.67 -3.60 -1.11
CA SER A 32 4.65 -4.39 -0.41
C SER A 32 4.93 -4.48 1.09
N PHE A 33 6.18 -4.74 1.49
CA PHE A 33 6.59 -4.71 2.89
C PHE A 33 6.45 -3.31 3.51
N GLY A 34 6.79 -2.26 2.75
CA GLY A 34 6.63 -0.88 3.18
C GLY A 34 5.18 -0.47 3.40
N GLN A 35 4.25 -0.98 2.59
CA GLN A 35 2.82 -0.74 2.77
C GLN A 35 2.28 -1.38 4.06
N SER A 36 2.69 -2.61 4.37
CA SER A 36 2.36 -3.25 5.65
C SER A 36 2.95 -2.45 6.82
N LEU A 37 4.25 -2.13 6.78
CA LEU A 37 4.89 -1.33 7.83
C LEU A 37 4.25 0.06 8.00
N ARG A 38 3.77 0.69 6.93
CA ARG A 38 3.06 1.97 6.97
C ARG A 38 1.76 1.87 7.74
N ILE A 39 0.95 0.84 7.48
CA ILE A 39 -0.33 0.63 8.18
C ILE A 39 -0.07 0.40 9.67
N LEU A 40 0.86 -0.51 9.99
CA LEU A 40 1.26 -0.80 11.36
C LEU A 40 1.79 0.45 12.08
N LYS A 41 2.59 1.27 11.39
CA LYS A 41 3.12 2.52 11.96
C LYS A 41 2.02 3.56 12.18
N SER A 42 1.05 3.67 11.28
CA SER A 42 -0.09 4.60 11.43
C SER A 42 -0.97 4.21 12.61
N GLU A 43 -1.28 2.92 12.76
CA GLU A 43 -2.05 2.42 13.91
C GLU A 43 -1.28 2.61 15.22
N THR A 44 0.01 2.26 15.24
CA THR A 44 0.86 2.48 16.43
C THR A 44 0.96 3.97 16.79
N LYS A 45 1.00 4.86 15.79
CA LYS A 45 1.00 6.33 16.01
C LYS A 45 -0.35 6.84 16.49
N ALA A 46 -1.46 6.26 16.04
CA ALA A 46 -2.80 6.59 16.51
C ALA A 46 -2.97 6.19 17.98
N MET A 47 -2.58 4.97 18.34
CA MET A 47 -2.58 4.51 19.74
C MET A 47 -1.72 5.40 20.66
N GLN A 48 -0.58 5.89 20.15
CA GLN A 48 0.28 6.81 20.90
C GLN A 48 -0.23 8.26 20.93
N LYS A 49 -1.16 8.61 20.03
CA LYS A 49 -1.82 9.92 19.98
C LYS A 49 -3.14 9.94 20.71
N ASP A 50 -3.79 8.80 20.95
CA ASP A 50 -5.05 8.74 21.70
C ASP A 50 -4.87 9.08 23.20
N ASP A 51 -3.63 9.16 23.70
CA ASP A 51 -3.28 9.83 24.98
C ASP A 51 -3.30 11.38 24.89
N ALA A 52 -3.49 11.96 23.69
CA ALA A 52 -3.52 13.39 23.41
C ALA A 52 -4.42 13.73 22.18
N ASP A 53 -5.74 13.82 22.40
CA ASP A 53 -6.78 14.45 21.55
C ASP A 53 -6.97 13.98 20.07
N GLU A 54 -8.10 13.27 19.83
CA GLU A 54 -8.96 13.15 18.62
C GLU A 54 -8.39 12.92 17.18
N PRO A 55 -9.21 12.39 16.22
CA PRO A 55 -8.78 11.36 15.28
C PRO A 55 -8.36 11.88 13.89
N PRO A 56 -7.39 11.22 13.21
CA PRO A 56 -7.14 11.46 11.80
C PRO A 56 -8.02 10.55 10.93
N THR A 57 -9.18 11.07 10.51
CA THR A 57 -9.93 10.57 9.35
C THR A 57 -9.13 10.83 8.08
N ALA A 58 -8.37 9.85 7.59
CA ALA A 58 -7.90 9.86 6.22
C ALA A 58 -7.51 8.46 5.71
N HIS A 59 -8.11 8.10 4.57
CA HIS A 59 -7.70 7.09 3.59
C HIS A 59 -8.40 5.72 3.62
N ALA A 60 -9.72 5.74 3.44
CA ALA A 60 -10.49 4.66 2.80
C ALA A 60 -10.94 5.05 1.37
N THR A 61 -10.14 5.85 0.64
CA THR A 61 -10.47 6.29 -0.73
C THR A 61 -10.39 5.17 -1.78
N ALA A 62 -9.86 3.98 -1.45
CA ALA A 62 -9.82 2.86 -2.39
C ALA A 62 -11.17 2.11 -2.55
N ALA A 63 -12.11 2.28 -1.61
CA ALA A 63 -13.40 1.57 -1.64
C ALA A 63 -14.46 2.26 -2.53
N HIS A 64 -14.24 3.52 -2.95
CA HIS A 64 -15.27 4.28 -3.67
C HIS A 64 -15.27 4.06 -5.20
N GLN A 65 -14.25 3.41 -5.77
CA GLN A 65 -14.22 3.12 -7.22
C GLN A 65 -14.87 1.77 -7.60
N LEU A 66 -14.97 0.82 -6.68
CA LEU A 66 -15.59 -0.49 -6.95
C LEU A 66 -17.13 -0.47 -6.87
N ALA A 67 -17.74 0.59 -6.32
CA ALA A 67 -19.19 0.73 -6.20
C ALA A 67 -19.85 1.46 -7.39
N SER A 68 -19.08 2.15 -8.24
CA SER A 68 -19.60 2.91 -9.38
C SER A 68 -19.72 2.10 -10.68
N GLU A 69 -19.07 0.92 -10.79
CA GLU A 69 -19.12 0.10 -12.02
C GLU A 69 -20.35 -0.84 -12.06
N SER A 70 -21.04 -1.07 -10.94
CA SER A 70 -22.17 -2.01 -10.86
C SER A 70 -23.56 -1.37 -11.05
N ARG A 71 -23.64 -0.09 -11.48
CA ARG A 71 -24.91 0.61 -11.73
C ARG A 71 -25.29 0.77 -13.22
N HIS A 72 -24.61 0.10 -14.16
CA HIS A 72 -24.83 0.38 -15.60
C HIS A 72 -25.28 -0.80 -16.49
N THR A 73 -25.69 -1.94 -15.93
CA THR A 73 -26.31 -3.03 -16.72
C THR A 73 -27.64 -3.50 -16.13
N ALA A 74 -28.58 -2.58 -15.94
CA ALA A 74 -29.98 -2.92 -15.73
C ALA A 74 -30.89 -1.80 -16.27
N PRO A 75 -31.19 -1.76 -17.58
CA PRO A 75 -32.39 -1.08 -18.04
C PRO A 75 -33.57 -2.02 -17.82
N GLU A 76 -34.41 -1.62 -16.87
CA GLU A 76 -35.86 -1.82 -16.86
C GLU A 76 -36.43 -3.04 -17.59
N ALA A 77 -36.59 -4.13 -16.84
CA ALA A 77 -37.80 -4.92 -16.98
C ALA A 77 -38.82 -4.38 -15.97
N TYR A 78 -39.79 -3.56 -16.40
CA TYR A 78 -41.20 -3.61 -15.97
C TYR A 78 -42.02 -2.44 -16.57
N THR A 79 -43.23 -2.76 -17.08
CA THR A 79 -44.41 -1.88 -17.22
C THR A 79 -44.77 -1.34 -18.60
N SER A 80 -46.00 -1.72 -18.99
CA SER A 80 -46.95 -0.98 -19.83
C SER A 80 -46.71 -0.95 -21.35
N HIS A 81 -47.30 -1.92 -22.06
CA HIS A 81 -48.13 -1.50 -23.19
C HIS A 81 -49.26 -2.49 -23.50
N ARG A 82 -50.43 -2.11 -22.96
CA ARG A 82 -51.79 -2.42 -23.38
C ARG A 82 -51.94 -2.60 -24.90
N ARG A 83 -52.47 -3.75 -25.33
CA ARG A 83 -53.54 -3.89 -26.35
C ARG A 83 -54.13 -5.28 -26.32
#